data_AF-A0A484KSC4-F1
#
_entry.id   AF-A0A484KSC4-F1
#
_cell.length_a   1.000
_cell.length_b   1.000
_cell.length_c   1.000
_cell.angle_alpha   90.00
_cell.angle_beta   90.00
_cell.angle_gamma   90.00
#
_symmetry.space_group_name_H-M   'P 1'
#
loop_
_entity.id
_entity.type
_entity.pdbx_description
1 polymer ?
#
loop_
_entity_poly.entity_id
_entity_poly.type
_entity_poly.pdbx_seq_one_letter_code
_entity_poly.pdbx_strand_id
1 'polypeptide(L)'
;MAEQVKKKIIGLDEGLEVIREGIAKLERILEGEPESFTAEESTTIYDMSTQKPPHDYAPQLYDKYNETYVDYINSVVLPSLRENHDEFMLKELVKRWANHNIMVRWLSRFFLYLDRCYIARRGLPSLRNVGFMCFRDMVYQEFKIKARDAVIALIDQEREGEYIDRALLKNVLDFFVEIGMGQMEYYENDFEDAMLKDTAAFYARKASNWIVEDSCPDYMLKTEECLKKEKERVSHYLHPNSEAKLLEKVQNELLVVYANQLLEKEHSGCRALLRDDKREDLSRMYRLFQKIPKGLDLVANMFKEHVTAEGLVLVRQAKDASHSKVFVQKVTKLHGKYMSHVTDCFSNNSLFLKAFEEAFVDGCSSAQLSLAKL
;
A
#
# COMPACT_ATOMS: atom_id res chain seq x y z
N MET A 1 -54.76 29.98 28.33
CA MET A 1 -54.01 29.21 29.34
C MET A 1 -53.55 27.93 28.68
N ALA A 2 -52.27 27.84 28.32
CA ALA A 2 -51.70 26.59 27.82
C ALA A 2 -51.40 25.72 29.04
N GLU A 3 -52.11 24.61 29.15
CA GLU A 3 -51.88 23.59 30.16
C GLU A 3 -50.47 23.05 29.94
N GLN A 4 -49.53 23.43 30.82
CA GLN A 4 -48.23 22.80 30.88
C GLN A 4 -48.47 21.34 31.24
N VAL A 5 -48.44 20.46 30.22
CA VAL A 5 -48.37 19.02 30.42
C VAL A 5 -47.17 18.77 31.33
N LYS A 6 -47.42 18.49 32.61
CA LYS A 6 -46.39 18.04 33.54
C LYS A 6 -45.84 16.74 32.98
N LYS A 7 -44.66 16.78 32.36
CA LYS A 7 -43.93 15.56 32.00
C LYS A 7 -43.79 14.71 33.27
N LYS A 8 -44.20 13.44 33.18
CA LYS A 8 -44.00 12.45 34.25
C LYS A 8 -42.50 12.40 34.55
N ILE A 9 -42.13 12.49 35.82
CA ILE A 9 -40.73 12.25 36.24
C ILE A 9 -40.50 10.75 36.13
N ILE A 10 -39.50 10.37 35.34
CA ILE A 10 -39.02 9.00 35.18
C ILE A 10 -37.91 8.80 36.22
N GLY A 11 -38.08 7.78 37.07
CA GLY A 11 -37.04 7.38 38.03
C GLY A 11 -35.80 6.84 37.32
N LEU A 12 -34.63 6.92 37.95
CA LEU A 12 -33.39 6.40 37.35
C LEU A 12 -33.52 4.91 37.01
N ASP A 13 -33.98 4.10 37.96
CA ASP A 13 -34.13 2.65 37.77
C ASP A 13 -35.17 2.32 36.67
N GLU A 14 -36.36 2.95 36.73
CA GLU A 14 -37.42 2.77 35.71
C GLU A 14 -36.89 3.07 34.31
N GLY A 15 -36.16 4.17 34.13
CA GLY A 15 -35.62 4.54 32.84
C GLY A 15 -34.44 3.68 32.38
N LEU A 16 -33.58 3.22 33.30
CA LEU A 16 -32.47 2.33 32.99
C LEU A 16 -32.95 0.93 32.56
N GLU A 17 -34.08 0.44 33.07
CA GLU A 17 -34.69 -0.82 32.59
C GLU A 17 -35.12 -0.70 31.12
N VAL A 18 -35.83 0.37 30.76
CA VAL A 18 -36.24 0.61 29.36
C VAL A 18 -35.02 0.72 28.43
N ILE A 19 -33.97 1.40 28.88
CA ILE A 19 -32.71 1.50 28.13
C ILE A 19 -32.06 0.13 27.96
N ARG A 20 -32.04 -0.71 29.02
CA ARG A 20 -31.47 -2.05 28.96
C ARG A 20 -32.23 -2.95 27.99
N GLU A 21 -33.56 -2.89 27.99
CA GLU A 21 -34.38 -3.62 27.01
C GLU A 21 -34.11 -3.15 25.58
N GLY A 22 -33.99 -1.84 25.37
CA GLY A 22 -33.62 -1.27 24.07
C GLY A 22 -32.24 -1.72 23.59
N ILE A 23 -31.26 -1.79 24.48
CA ILE A 23 -29.91 -2.30 24.19
C ILE A 23 -29.97 -3.80 23.86
N ALA A 24 -30.66 -4.61 24.65
CA ALA A 24 -30.79 -6.04 24.39
C ALA A 24 -31.46 -6.32 23.04
N LYS A 25 -32.47 -5.52 22.65
CA LYS A 25 -33.05 -5.57 21.29
C LYS A 25 -32.00 -5.25 20.24
N LEU A 26 -31.18 -4.20 20.44
CA LEU A 26 -30.11 -3.84 19.52
C LEU A 26 -29.11 -4.99 19.35
N GLU A 27 -28.66 -5.60 20.44
CA GLU A 27 -27.73 -6.74 20.40
C GLU A 27 -28.30 -7.91 19.59
N ARG A 28 -29.58 -8.26 19.79
CA ARG A 28 -30.26 -9.28 18.98
C ARG A 28 -30.31 -8.92 17.48
N ILE A 29 -30.58 -7.66 17.14
CA ILE A 29 -30.52 -7.18 15.75
C ILE A 29 -29.11 -7.37 15.15
N LEU A 30 -28.07 -7.05 15.91
CA LEU A 30 -26.68 -7.21 15.46
C LEU A 30 -26.31 -8.67 15.22
N GLU A 31 -26.89 -9.61 15.96
CA GLU A 31 -26.73 -11.05 15.75
C GLU A 31 -27.70 -11.64 14.71
N GLY A 32 -28.50 -10.80 14.03
CA GLY A 32 -29.33 -11.19 12.89
C GLY A 32 -30.78 -11.54 13.22
N GLU A 33 -31.26 -11.24 14.43
CA GLU A 33 -32.66 -11.47 14.79
C GLU A 33 -33.60 -10.39 14.24
N PRO A 34 -34.83 -10.75 13.82
CA PRO A 34 -35.80 -9.81 13.25
C PRO A 34 -36.50 -8.99 14.33
N GLU A 35 -35.87 -7.92 14.75
CA GLU A 35 -36.35 -7.00 15.79
C GLU A 35 -36.54 -5.58 15.25
N SER A 36 -37.39 -4.78 15.90
CA SER A 36 -37.64 -3.39 15.50
C SER A 36 -37.74 -2.47 16.71
N PHE A 37 -37.19 -1.26 16.57
CA PHE A 37 -37.25 -0.25 17.63
C PHE A 37 -38.60 0.47 17.63
N THR A 38 -39.04 0.87 18.82
CA THR A 38 -40.19 1.75 18.99
C THR A 38 -39.72 3.18 19.27
N ALA A 39 -40.67 4.12 19.37
CA ALA A 39 -40.36 5.49 19.79
C ALA A 39 -40.11 5.60 21.31
N GLU A 40 -40.47 4.57 22.08
CA GLU A 40 -40.43 4.56 23.54
C GLU A 40 -39.01 4.69 24.08
N GLU A 41 -38.07 3.96 23.51
CA GLU A 41 -36.67 3.93 23.98
C GLU A 41 -36.01 5.31 23.83
N SER A 42 -36.17 5.95 22.66
CA SER A 42 -35.61 7.28 22.40
C SER A 42 -36.31 8.39 23.20
N THR A 43 -37.61 8.26 23.41
CA THR A 43 -38.39 9.26 24.16
C THR A 43 -38.03 9.21 25.65
N THR A 44 -37.85 8.01 26.20
CA THR A 44 -37.43 7.81 27.59
C THR A 44 -36.08 8.43 27.87
N ILE A 45 -35.08 8.19 27.02
CA ILE A 45 -33.73 8.78 27.17
C ILE A 45 -33.79 10.31 27.08
N TYR A 46 -34.56 10.85 26.14
CA TYR A 46 -34.75 12.29 26.00
C TYR A 46 -35.42 12.92 27.24
N ASP A 47 -36.47 12.29 27.76
CA ASP A 47 -37.19 12.77 28.92
C ASP A 47 -36.30 12.75 30.17
N MET A 48 -35.59 11.65 30.43
CA MET A 48 -34.63 11.56 31.53
C MET A 48 -33.51 12.60 31.42
N SER A 49 -33.03 12.88 30.21
CA SER A 49 -31.95 13.86 30.00
C SER A 49 -32.39 15.32 30.13
N THR A 50 -33.70 15.61 30.08
CA THR A 50 -34.26 16.98 30.14
C THR A 50 -34.87 17.32 31.51
N GLN A 51 -34.86 16.37 32.45
CA GLN A 51 -35.37 16.56 33.81
C GLN A 51 -34.54 17.57 34.61
N LYS A 52 -35.20 18.29 35.52
CA LYS A 52 -34.56 19.27 36.40
C LYS A 52 -34.01 18.59 37.67
N PRO A 53 -33.02 19.19 38.34
CA PRO A 53 -32.55 18.72 39.64
C PRO A 53 -33.73 18.50 40.63
N PRO A 54 -33.71 17.42 41.44
CA PRO A 54 -32.62 16.46 41.64
C PRO A 54 -32.57 15.30 40.62
N HIS A 55 -33.39 15.31 39.57
CA HIS A 55 -33.55 14.21 38.62
C HIS A 55 -32.81 14.42 37.28
N ASP A 56 -31.73 15.21 37.29
CA ASP A 56 -30.84 15.38 36.14
C ASP A 56 -29.92 14.15 36.05
N TYR A 57 -30.27 13.21 35.18
CA TYR A 57 -29.55 11.93 35.05
C TYR A 57 -28.59 11.90 33.86
N ALA A 58 -28.28 13.06 33.23
CA ALA A 58 -27.38 13.11 32.08
C ALA A 58 -25.99 12.49 32.34
N PRO A 59 -25.35 12.66 33.53
CA PRO A 59 -24.10 11.95 33.84
C PRO A 59 -24.26 10.43 33.85
N GLN A 60 -25.26 9.90 34.54
CA GLN A 60 -25.50 8.46 34.66
C GLN A 60 -25.86 7.84 33.31
N LEU A 61 -26.58 8.56 32.45
CA LEU A 61 -26.88 8.11 31.09
C LEU A 61 -25.64 8.07 30.20
N TYR A 62 -24.69 9.00 30.39
CA TYR A 62 -23.41 8.99 29.68
C TYR A 62 -22.52 7.81 30.13
N ASP A 63 -22.46 7.55 31.44
CA ASP A 63 -21.74 6.39 31.98
C ASP A 63 -22.37 5.09 31.46
N LYS A 64 -23.70 5.00 31.47
CA LYS A 64 -24.41 3.82 30.94
C LYS A 64 -24.15 3.60 29.45
N TYR A 65 -24.07 4.67 28.67
CA TYR A 65 -23.74 4.61 27.25
C TYR A 65 -22.36 3.97 27.02
N ASN A 66 -21.37 4.32 27.85
CA ASN A 66 -20.03 3.72 27.79
C ASN A 66 -20.04 2.25 28.22
N GLU A 67 -20.67 1.93 29.36
CA GLU A 67 -20.80 0.56 29.87
C GLU A 67 -21.41 -0.39 28.84
N THR A 68 -22.39 0.09 28.07
CA THR A 68 -23.06 -0.69 27.04
C THR A 68 -22.09 -1.27 25.99
N TYR A 69 -21.09 -0.49 25.56
CA TYR A 69 -20.07 -1.01 24.64
C TYR A 69 -19.14 -2.00 25.30
N VAL A 70 -18.72 -1.71 26.54
CA VAL A 70 -17.82 -2.57 27.31
C VAL A 70 -18.45 -3.94 27.53
N ASP A 71 -19.73 -3.97 27.89
CA ASP A 71 -20.50 -5.20 28.14
C ASP A 71 -20.62 -6.04 26.85
N TYR A 72 -21.06 -5.42 25.74
CA TYR A 72 -21.19 -6.12 24.45
C TYR A 72 -19.83 -6.64 23.93
N ILE A 73 -18.78 -5.83 24.03
CA ILE A 73 -17.44 -6.22 23.58
C ILE A 73 -16.92 -7.41 24.39
N ASN A 74 -17.07 -7.39 25.72
CA ASN A 74 -16.59 -8.47 26.58
C ASN A 74 -17.40 -9.77 26.45
N SER A 75 -18.73 -9.66 26.30
CA SER A 75 -19.61 -10.82 26.29
C SER A 75 -19.72 -11.48 24.91
N VAL A 76 -19.59 -10.73 23.83
CA VAL A 76 -19.84 -11.22 22.46
C VAL A 76 -18.62 -11.08 21.56
N VAL A 77 -18.05 -9.88 21.43
CA VAL A 77 -17.02 -9.59 20.42
C VAL A 77 -15.71 -10.32 20.73
N LEU A 78 -15.16 -10.13 21.92
CA LEU A 78 -13.86 -10.71 22.29
C LEU A 78 -13.89 -12.25 22.31
N PRO A 79 -14.88 -12.94 22.90
CA PRO A 79 -14.97 -14.39 22.82
C PRO A 79 -14.98 -14.91 21.38
N SER A 80 -15.83 -14.32 20.53
CA SER A 80 -15.95 -14.73 19.12
C SER A 80 -14.63 -14.58 18.35
N LEU A 81 -13.87 -13.50 18.61
CA LEU A 81 -12.57 -13.30 17.97
C LEU A 81 -11.48 -14.23 18.52
N ARG A 82 -11.49 -14.52 19.82
CA ARG A 82 -10.50 -15.39 20.47
C ARG A 82 -10.65 -16.86 20.07
N GLU A 83 -11.85 -17.28 19.70
CA GLU A 83 -12.13 -18.65 19.22
C GLU A 83 -11.66 -18.91 17.78
N ASN A 84 -11.40 -17.85 17.01
CA ASN A 84 -11.00 -17.94 15.61
C ASN A 84 -9.52 -17.58 15.40
N HIS A 85 -8.94 -18.08 14.31
CA HIS A 85 -7.56 -17.80 13.90
C HIS A 85 -7.48 -17.43 12.41
N ASP A 86 -6.39 -16.77 12.04
CA ASP A 86 -6.03 -16.41 10.65
C ASP A 86 -7.21 -15.83 9.85
N GLU A 87 -7.51 -16.36 8.67
CA GLU A 87 -8.57 -15.85 7.79
C GLU A 87 -9.97 -15.86 8.44
N PHE A 88 -10.28 -16.86 9.27
CA PHE A 88 -11.56 -16.92 9.98
C PHE A 88 -11.65 -15.82 11.04
N MET A 89 -10.55 -15.51 11.73
CA MET A 89 -10.49 -14.39 12.66
C MET A 89 -10.65 -13.06 11.92
N LEU A 90 -10.06 -12.90 10.73
CA LEU A 90 -10.26 -11.71 9.91
C LEU A 90 -11.73 -11.53 9.49
N LYS A 91 -12.41 -12.60 9.06
CA LYS A 91 -13.84 -12.56 8.72
C LYS A 91 -14.69 -12.14 9.92
N GLU A 92 -14.39 -12.71 11.08
CA GLU A 92 -15.09 -12.37 12.31
C GLU A 92 -14.80 -10.92 12.74
N LEU A 93 -13.56 -10.44 12.61
CA LEU A 93 -13.19 -9.05 12.90
C LEU A 93 -13.97 -8.06 12.04
N VAL A 94 -14.06 -8.32 10.73
CA VAL A 94 -14.83 -7.47 9.81
C VAL A 94 -16.32 -7.47 10.17
N LYS A 95 -16.89 -8.66 10.46
CA LYS A 95 -18.28 -8.77 10.90
C LYS A 95 -18.53 -7.98 12.19
N ARG A 96 -17.68 -8.15 13.21
CA ARG A 96 -17.82 -7.47 14.50
C ARG A 96 -17.63 -5.97 14.38
N TRP A 97 -16.71 -5.50 13.53
CA TRP A 97 -16.55 -4.07 13.24
C TRP A 97 -17.78 -3.47 12.54
N ALA A 98 -18.35 -4.17 11.56
CA ALA A 98 -19.58 -3.73 10.88
C ALA A 98 -20.76 -3.64 11.86
N ASN A 99 -20.94 -4.65 12.72
CA ASN A 99 -21.95 -4.65 13.78
C ASN A 99 -21.74 -3.50 14.76
N HIS A 100 -20.49 -3.26 15.17
CA HIS A 100 -20.15 -2.16 16.06
C HIS A 100 -20.48 -0.79 15.46
N ASN A 101 -20.20 -0.57 14.18
CA ASN A 101 -20.59 0.66 13.49
C ASN A 101 -22.12 0.88 13.47
N ILE A 102 -22.89 -0.18 13.26
CA ILE A 102 -24.35 -0.13 13.35
C ILE A 102 -24.77 0.24 14.78
N MET A 103 -24.18 -0.39 15.79
CA MET A 103 -24.43 -0.11 17.20
C MET A 103 -24.13 1.36 17.54
N VAL A 104 -22.98 1.89 17.11
CA VAL A 104 -22.60 3.30 17.28
C VAL A 104 -23.63 4.24 16.66
N ARG A 105 -24.09 3.95 15.44
CA ARG A 105 -25.09 4.77 14.76
C ARG A 105 -26.44 4.80 15.51
N TRP A 106 -26.91 3.66 15.99
CA TRP A 106 -28.19 3.56 16.72
C TRP A 106 -28.11 4.20 18.10
N LEU A 107 -27.10 3.86 18.90
CA LEU A 107 -26.96 4.41 20.25
C LEU A 107 -26.69 5.92 20.20
N SER A 108 -25.89 6.42 19.26
CA SER A 108 -25.70 7.88 19.11
C SER A 108 -27.02 8.61 18.79
N ARG A 109 -27.94 7.96 18.07
CA ARG A 109 -29.27 8.52 17.78
C ARG A 109 -30.16 8.51 19.01
N PHE A 110 -30.16 7.44 19.81
CA PHE A 110 -30.95 7.34 21.03
C PHE A 110 -30.50 8.33 22.10
N PHE A 111 -29.19 8.54 22.22
CA PHE A 111 -28.59 9.42 23.22
C PHE A 111 -28.28 10.83 22.71
N LEU A 112 -28.77 11.21 21.51
CA LEU A 112 -28.42 12.46 20.81
C LEU A 112 -28.54 13.74 21.65
N TYR A 113 -29.45 13.77 22.63
CA TYR A 113 -29.58 14.92 23.52
C TYR A 113 -28.32 15.16 24.37
N LEU A 114 -27.64 14.09 24.80
CA LEU A 114 -26.40 14.19 25.57
C LEU A 114 -25.32 14.93 24.78
N ASP A 115 -25.14 14.61 23.48
CA ASP A 115 -24.19 15.30 22.60
C ASP A 115 -24.47 16.81 22.54
N ARG A 116 -25.74 17.20 22.38
CA ARG A 116 -26.14 18.60 22.17
C ARG A 116 -26.05 19.45 23.43
N CYS A 117 -26.26 18.87 24.61
CA CYS A 117 -26.46 19.63 25.83
C CYS A 117 -25.43 19.29 26.91
N TYR A 118 -25.24 18.01 27.24
CA TYR A 118 -24.38 17.61 28.35
C TYR A 118 -22.90 17.62 27.95
N ILE A 119 -22.56 16.91 26.87
CA ILE A 119 -21.20 16.74 26.35
C ILE A 119 -20.64 18.09 25.89
N ALA A 120 -21.41 18.85 25.10
CA ALA A 120 -21.00 20.17 24.62
C ALA A 120 -20.68 21.17 25.74
N ARG A 121 -21.41 21.13 26.87
CA ARG A 121 -21.15 22.02 28.02
C ARG A 121 -19.93 21.63 28.84
N ARG A 122 -19.53 20.35 28.82
CA ARG A 122 -18.46 19.80 29.65
C ARG A 122 -17.17 19.50 28.88
N GLY A 123 -17.17 19.63 27.55
CA GLY A 123 -16.01 19.32 26.71
C GLY A 123 -15.65 17.83 26.72
N LEU A 124 -16.64 16.96 26.87
CA LEU A 124 -16.45 15.50 26.85
C LEU A 124 -16.31 14.97 25.41
N PRO A 125 -15.76 13.76 25.21
CA PRO A 125 -15.81 13.08 23.92
C PRO A 125 -17.26 12.87 23.45
N SER A 126 -17.50 13.08 22.16
CA SER A 126 -18.81 12.82 21.54
C SER A 126 -19.19 11.34 21.66
N LEU A 127 -20.49 11.06 21.59
CA LEU A 127 -21.00 9.68 21.65
C LEU A 127 -20.34 8.79 20.60
N ARG A 128 -20.25 9.28 19.35
CA ARG A 128 -19.56 8.58 18.27
C ARG A 128 -18.10 8.27 18.63
N ASN A 129 -17.37 9.24 19.18
CA ASN A 129 -15.96 9.04 19.54
C ASN A 129 -15.82 8.02 20.66
N VAL A 130 -16.68 8.05 21.69
CA VAL A 130 -16.68 7.05 22.78
C VAL A 130 -16.86 5.64 22.21
N GLY A 131 -17.83 5.45 21.32
CA GLY A 131 -18.07 4.15 20.69
C GLY A 131 -16.85 3.63 19.92
N PHE A 132 -16.19 4.49 19.13
CA PHE A 132 -14.98 4.11 18.39
C PHE A 132 -13.79 3.84 19.33
N MET A 133 -13.61 4.66 20.37
CA MET A 133 -12.54 4.48 21.35
C MET A 133 -12.69 3.16 22.11
N CYS A 134 -13.90 2.76 22.50
CA CYS A 134 -14.14 1.48 23.16
C CYS A 134 -13.65 0.29 22.31
N PHE A 135 -14.04 0.25 21.03
CA PHE A 135 -13.60 -0.83 20.14
C PHE A 135 -12.09 -0.77 19.88
N ARG A 136 -11.55 0.44 19.71
CA ARG A 136 -10.11 0.62 19.52
C ARG A 136 -9.32 0.11 20.72
N ASP A 137 -9.67 0.54 21.92
CA ASP A 137 -8.88 0.30 23.11
C ASP A 137 -9.01 -1.15 23.60
N MET A 138 -10.16 -1.80 23.37
CA MET A 138 -10.41 -3.18 23.80
C MET A 138 -10.14 -4.23 22.71
N VAL A 139 -10.57 -3.99 21.48
CA VAL A 139 -10.50 -4.99 20.39
C VAL A 139 -9.30 -4.73 19.50
N TYR A 140 -9.16 -3.52 18.95
CA TYR A 140 -8.06 -3.24 18.01
C TYR A 140 -6.70 -3.46 18.67
N GLN A 141 -6.47 -2.97 19.89
CA GLN A 141 -5.18 -3.16 20.57
C GLN A 141 -4.84 -4.64 20.79
N GLU A 142 -5.83 -5.50 21.06
CA GLU A 142 -5.60 -6.93 21.27
C GLU A 142 -5.32 -7.67 19.94
N PHE A 143 -6.00 -7.29 18.86
CA PHE A 143 -6.00 -8.07 17.61
C PHE A 143 -5.17 -7.49 16.47
N LYS A 144 -4.74 -6.23 16.53
CA LYS A 144 -4.04 -5.56 15.40
C LYS A 144 -2.82 -6.33 14.89
N ILE A 145 -2.02 -6.91 15.78
CA ILE A 145 -0.83 -7.69 15.42
C ILE A 145 -1.23 -8.97 14.68
N LYS A 146 -2.18 -9.73 15.23
CA LYS A 146 -2.66 -10.98 14.60
C LYS A 146 -3.33 -10.70 13.25
N ALA A 147 -4.12 -9.63 13.16
CA ALA A 147 -4.79 -9.24 11.93
C ALA A 147 -3.77 -8.83 10.85
N ARG A 148 -2.78 -8.01 11.22
CA ARG A 148 -1.67 -7.63 10.34
C ARG A 148 -0.92 -8.85 9.82
N ASP A 149 -0.51 -9.75 10.71
CA ASP A 149 0.29 -10.92 10.34
C ASP A 149 -0.49 -11.86 9.42
N ALA A 150 -1.79 -12.07 9.70
CA ALA A 150 -2.68 -12.85 8.83
C ALA A 150 -2.87 -12.19 7.45
N VAL A 151 -3.04 -10.87 7.38
CA VAL A 151 -3.16 -10.15 6.09
C VAL A 151 -1.86 -10.26 5.30
N ILE A 152 -0.70 -10.07 5.92
CA ILE A 152 0.61 -10.19 5.24
C ILE A 152 0.80 -11.62 4.71
N ALA A 153 0.44 -12.65 5.49
CA ALA A 153 0.50 -14.04 5.04
C ALA A 153 -0.39 -14.29 3.80
N LEU A 154 -1.60 -13.71 3.74
CA LEU A 154 -2.47 -13.80 2.57
C LEU A 154 -1.89 -13.07 1.35
N ILE A 155 -1.25 -11.91 1.54
CA ILE A 155 -0.55 -11.20 0.45
C ILE A 155 0.58 -12.06 -0.12
N ASP A 156 1.36 -12.73 0.73
CA ASP A 156 2.45 -13.61 0.31
C ASP A 156 1.95 -14.87 -0.41
N GLN A 157 0.84 -15.47 0.05
CA GLN A 157 0.16 -16.54 -0.69
C GLN A 157 -0.24 -16.10 -2.10
N GLU A 158 -0.83 -14.91 -2.23
CA GLU A 158 -1.18 -14.35 -3.54
C GLU A 158 0.06 -14.05 -4.40
N ARG A 159 1.20 -13.68 -3.81
CA ARG A 159 2.47 -13.52 -4.53
C ARG A 159 2.99 -14.82 -5.12
N GLU A 160 2.79 -15.93 -4.42
CA GLU A 160 3.12 -17.27 -4.90
C GLU A 160 2.06 -17.85 -5.87
N GLY A 161 0.98 -17.10 -6.13
CA GLY A 161 -0.04 -17.44 -7.13
C GLY A 161 -1.26 -18.17 -6.56
N GLU A 162 -1.42 -18.22 -5.25
CA GLU A 162 -2.61 -18.76 -4.60
C GLU A 162 -3.80 -17.80 -4.73
N TYR A 163 -5.01 -18.36 -4.69
CA TYR A 163 -6.24 -17.57 -4.71
C TYR A 163 -6.61 -17.14 -3.29
N ILE A 164 -6.86 -15.84 -3.11
CA ILE A 164 -7.26 -15.26 -1.82
C ILE A 164 -8.57 -14.47 -1.94
N ASP A 165 -9.24 -14.29 -0.81
CA ASP A 165 -10.39 -13.38 -0.71
C ASP A 165 -9.93 -11.91 -0.64
N ARG A 166 -9.75 -11.28 -1.81
CA ARG A 166 -9.36 -9.86 -1.93
C ARG A 166 -10.37 -8.91 -1.27
N ALA A 167 -11.66 -9.27 -1.23
CA ALA A 167 -12.68 -8.43 -0.61
C ALA A 167 -12.53 -8.43 0.90
N LEU A 168 -12.20 -9.59 1.50
CA LEU A 168 -11.84 -9.67 2.91
C LEU A 168 -10.64 -8.80 3.24
N LEU A 169 -9.53 -8.91 2.49
CA LEU A 169 -8.34 -8.07 2.72
C LEU A 169 -8.70 -6.59 2.67
N LYS A 170 -9.46 -6.18 1.65
CA LYS A 170 -9.91 -4.79 1.53
C LYS A 170 -10.69 -4.33 2.77
N ASN A 171 -11.65 -5.13 3.25
CA ASN A 171 -12.45 -4.77 4.42
C ASN A 171 -11.61 -4.70 5.71
N VAL A 172 -10.63 -5.59 5.88
CA VAL A 172 -9.72 -5.54 7.04
C VAL A 172 -8.83 -4.29 6.97
N LEU A 173 -8.32 -3.95 5.79
CA LEU A 173 -7.47 -2.77 5.60
C LEU A 173 -8.24 -1.46 5.73
N ASP A 174 -9.47 -1.42 5.25
CA ASP A 174 -10.38 -0.30 5.48
C ASP A 174 -10.66 -0.14 6.98
N PHE A 175 -10.77 -1.23 7.75
CA PHE A 175 -10.87 -1.17 9.22
C PHE A 175 -9.63 -0.50 9.88
N PHE A 176 -8.41 -0.81 9.44
CA PHE A 176 -7.18 -0.13 9.93
C PHE A 176 -7.19 1.38 9.65
N VAL A 177 -7.86 1.83 8.58
CA VAL A 177 -8.01 3.25 8.25
C VAL A 177 -9.14 3.89 9.09
N GLU A 178 -10.30 3.24 9.16
CA GLU A 178 -11.49 3.77 9.82
C GLU A 178 -11.32 3.90 11.34
N ILE A 179 -10.59 2.98 11.98
CA ILE A 179 -10.36 3.01 13.43
C ILE A 179 -9.60 4.26 13.88
N GLY A 180 -8.80 4.84 12.98
CA GLY A 180 -8.07 6.08 13.19
C GLY A 180 -8.92 7.34 13.13
N MET A 181 -10.21 7.24 12.79
CA MET A 181 -11.16 8.37 12.72
C MET A 181 -10.63 9.55 11.89
N GLY A 182 -9.94 9.26 10.79
CA GLY A 182 -9.32 10.27 9.90
C GLY A 182 -7.80 10.41 10.07
N GLN A 183 -7.20 9.73 11.03
CA GLN A 183 -5.74 9.59 11.17
C GLN A 183 -5.26 8.31 10.48
N MET A 184 -4.23 8.42 9.64
CA MET A 184 -3.66 7.29 8.91
C MET A 184 -2.64 6.48 9.74
N GLU A 185 -2.24 6.98 10.91
CA GLU A 185 -1.17 6.38 11.73
C GLU A 185 -1.42 4.91 12.08
N TYR A 186 -2.67 4.50 12.23
CA TYR A 186 -3.04 3.11 12.50
C TYR A 186 -2.82 2.21 11.29
N TYR A 187 -3.15 2.69 10.09
CA TYR A 187 -2.82 1.97 8.86
C TYR A 187 -1.30 1.99 8.59
N GLU A 188 -0.66 3.15 8.71
CA GLU A 188 0.75 3.32 8.37
C GLU A 188 1.67 2.57 9.36
N ASN A 189 1.53 2.81 10.66
CA ASN A 189 2.44 2.27 11.67
C ASN A 189 2.12 0.82 12.06
N ASP A 190 0.83 0.48 12.20
CA ASP A 190 0.44 -0.85 12.66
C ASP A 190 0.32 -1.86 11.50
N PHE A 191 0.24 -1.44 10.24
CA PHE A 191 0.18 -2.35 9.07
C PHE A 191 1.25 -2.07 8.00
N GLU A 192 1.21 -0.89 7.35
CA GLU A 192 2.01 -0.59 6.14
C GLU A 192 3.51 -0.81 6.36
N ASP A 193 4.03 -0.33 7.49
CA ASP A 193 5.45 -0.48 7.84
C ASP A 193 5.91 -1.94 7.89
N ALA A 194 5.07 -2.83 8.43
CA ALA A 194 5.38 -4.26 8.49
C ALA A 194 5.26 -4.90 7.11
N MET A 195 4.21 -4.56 6.35
CA MET A 195 3.99 -5.05 5.00
C MET A 195 5.14 -4.65 4.05
N LEU A 196 5.64 -3.41 4.14
CA LEU A 196 6.78 -2.95 3.34
C LEU A 196 8.08 -3.67 3.68
N LYS A 197 8.32 -3.97 4.97
CA LYS A 197 9.49 -4.75 5.41
C LYS A 197 9.42 -6.19 4.93
N ASP A 198 8.25 -6.81 5.05
CA ASP A 198 8.01 -8.16 4.57
C ASP A 198 8.15 -8.27 3.06
N THR A 199 7.57 -7.31 2.31
CA THR A 199 7.72 -7.20 0.86
C THR A 199 9.19 -7.11 0.42
N ALA A 200 9.99 -6.30 1.12
CA ALA A 200 11.42 -6.22 0.83
C ALA A 200 12.12 -7.57 1.07
N ALA A 201 11.82 -8.25 2.18
CA ALA A 201 12.37 -9.58 2.46
C ALA A 201 11.93 -10.65 1.43
N PHE A 202 10.68 -10.57 0.96
CA PHE A 202 10.15 -11.44 -0.10
C PHE A 202 10.95 -11.26 -1.40
N TYR A 203 11.06 -10.02 -1.89
CA TYR A 203 11.74 -9.75 -3.16
C TYR A 203 13.25 -9.90 -3.09
N ALA A 204 13.88 -9.64 -1.94
CA ALA A 204 15.31 -9.92 -1.74
C ALA A 204 15.61 -11.42 -1.95
N ARG A 205 14.77 -12.31 -1.41
CA ARG A 205 14.90 -13.77 -1.60
C ARG A 205 14.67 -14.19 -3.05
N LYS A 206 13.68 -13.60 -3.74
CA LYS A 206 13.44 -13.90 -5.16
C LYS A 206 14.62 -13.42 -6.02
N ALA A 207 15.09 -12.19 -5.81
CA ALA A 207 16.19 -11.58 -6.53
C ALA A 207 17.49 -12.37 -6.39
N SER A 208 17.82 -12.85 -5.17
CA SER A 208 19.05 -13.62 -4.94
C SER A 208 19.12 -14.91 -5.76
N ASN A 209 17.97 -15.52 -6.06
CA ASN A 209 17.91 -16.73 -6.89
C ASN A 209 17.93 -16.36 -8.37
N TRP A 210 17.06 -15.43 -8.78
CA TRP A 210 16.91 -15.02 -10.19
C TRP A 210 18.18 -14.41 -10.77
N ILE A 211 18.95 -13.64 -9.99
CA ILE A 211 20.18 -13.02 -10.50
C ILE A 211 21.24 -14.03 -10.91
N VAL A 212 21.24 -15.21 -10.29
CA VAL A 212 22.14 -16.32 -10.62
C VAL A 212 21.58 -17.10 -11.82
N GLU A 213 20.32 -17.51 -11.72
CA GLU A 213 19.70 -18.47 -12.65
C GLU A 213 19.28 -17.85 -13.99
N ASP A 214 18.74 -16.64 -14.00
CA ASP A 214 18.09 -16.06 -15.17
C ASP A 214 19.05 -15.27 -16.07
N SER A 215 18.73 -15.17 -17.36
CA SER A 215 19.37 -14.18 -18.23
C SER A 215 18.94 -12.76 -17.84
N CYS A 216 19.72 -11.72 -18.19
CA CYS A 216 19.32 -10.34 -17.91
C CYS A 216 17.94 -9.97 -18.51
N PRO A 217 17.58 -10.34 -19.76
CA PRO A 217 16.23 -10.14 -20.28
C PRO A 217 15.11 -10.82 -19.46
N ASP A 218 15.29 -12.09 -19.09
CA ASP A 218 14.28 -12.85 -18.33
C ASP A 218 14.08 -12.26 -16.93
N TYR A 219 15.18 -11.86 -16.27
CA TYR A 219 15.15 -11.17 -14.99
C TYR A 219 14.37 -9.85 -15.08
N MET A 220 14.62 -9.04 -16.12
CA MET A 220 13.91 -7.78 -16.35
C MET A 220 12.42 -7.99 -16.62
N LEU A 221 12.05 -9.05 -17.36
CA LEU A 221 10.66 -9.41 -17.60
C LEU A 221 9.95 -9.78 -16.29
N LYS A 222 10.55 -10.65 -15.47
CA LYS A 222 10.02 -10.99 -14.14
C LYS A 222 9.87 -9.76 -13.26
N THR A 223 10.85 -8.86 -13.28
CA THR A 223 10.81 -7.59 -12.52
C THR A 223 9.66 -6.70 -12.96
N GLU A 224 9.46 -6.53 -14.26
CA GLU A 224 8.34 -5.75 -14.83
C GLU A 224 6.99 -6.34 -14.42
N GLU A 225 6.85 -7.67 -14.47
CA GLU A 225 5.64 -8.37 -14.03
C GLU A 225 5.40 -8.20 -12.52
N CYS A 226 6.44 -8.29 -11.70
CA CYS A 226 6.33 -8.09 -10.24
C CYS A 226 5.82 -6.68 -9.92
N LEU A 227 6.42 -5.65 -10.53
CA LEU A 227 5.99 -4.26 -10.33
C LEU A 227 4.55 -4.03 -10.79
N LYS A 228 4.13 -4.66 -11.89
CA LYS A 228 2.76 -4.62 -12.36
C LYS A 228 1.80 -5.26 -11.36
N LYS A 229 2.11 -6.47 -10.87
CA LYS A 229 1.28 -7.19 -9.89
C LYS A 229 1.16 -6.43 -8.57
N GLU A 230 2.24 -5.84 -8.06
CA GLU A 230 2.17 -5.04 -6.83
C GLU A 230 1.33 -3.77 -7.01
N LYS A 231 1.40 -3.11 -8.17
CA LYS A 231 0.51 -2.00 -8.48
C LYS A 231 -0.96 -2.43 -8.54
N GLU A 232 -1.23 -3.59 -9.13
CA GLU A 232 -2.58 -4.17 -9.13
C GLU A 232 -3.05 -4.46 -7.70
N ARG A 233 -2.22 -5.07 -6.84
CA ARG A 233 -2.57 -5.32 -5.42
C ARG A 233 -2.99 -4.04 -4.70
N VAL A 234 -2.24 -2.95 -4.92
CA VAL A 234 -2.61 -1.65 -4.36
C VAL A 234 -4.00 -1.21 -4.83
N SER A 235 -4.27 -1.28 -6.14
CA SER A 235 -5.57 -0.86 -6.67
C SER A 235 -6.75 -1.72 -6.20
N HIS A 236 -6.51 -2.98 -5.81
CA HIS A 236 -7.57 -3.89 -5.40
C HIS A 236 -7.91 -3.77 -3.91
N TYR A 237 -6.90 -3.67 -3.03
CA TYR A 237 -7.15 -3.74 -1.60
C TYR A 237 -6.25 -2.88 -0.69
N LEU A 238 -5.07 -2.40 -1.12
CA LEU A 238 -4.26 -1.51 -0.26
C LEU A 238 -4.72 -0.04 -0.40
N HIS A 239 -4.29 0.79 0.54
CA HIS A 239 -4.55 2.22 0.44
C HIS A 239 -3.67 2.85 -0.67
N PRO A 240 -4.18 3.79 -1.50
CA PRO A 240 -3.43 4.38 -2.61
C PRO A 240 -2.10 5.06 -2.20
N ASN A 241 -2.02 5.58 -0.98
CA ASN A 241 -0.79 6.20 -0.46
C ASN A 241 0.38 5.20 -0.32
N SER A 242 0.10 3.90 -0.33
CA SER A 242 1.10 2.84 -0.29
C SER A 242 1.79 2.59 -1.62
N GLU A 243 1.22 3.01 -2.77
CA GLU A 243 1.74 2.64 -4.10
C GLU A 243 3.19 3.05 -4.28
N ALA A 244 3.52 4.33 -4.01
CA ALA A 244 4.87 4.84 -4.22
C ALA A 244 5.88 4.13 -3.33
N LYS A 245 5.59 3.98 -2.02
CA LYS A 245 6.47 3.35 -1.04
C LYS A 245 6.69 1.87 -1.36
N LEU A 246 5.64 1.17 -1.76
CA LEU A 246 5.68 -0.25 -2.12
C LEU A 246 6.53 -0.48 -3.37
N LEU A 247 6.24 0.26 -4.46
CA LEU A 247 6.98 0.12 -5.70
C LEU A 247 8.46 0.47 -5.52
N GLU A 248 8.78 1.49 -4.72
CA GLU A 248 10.16 1.84 -4.38
C GLU A 248 10.89 0.67 -3.68
N LYS A 249 10.25 0.01 -2.71
CA LYS A 249 10.84 -1.17 -2.05
C LYS A 249 11.12 -2.31 -3.02
N VAL A 250 10.15 -2.63 -3.88
CA VAL A 250 10.30 -3.69 -4.88
C VAL A 250 11.41 -3.35 -5.88
N GLN A 251 11.48 -2.10 -6.34
CA GLN A 251 12.54 -1.64 -7.23
C GLN A 251 13.92 -1.67 -6.58
N ASN A 252 14.01 -1.31 -5.29
CA ASN A 252 15.27 -1.36 -4.57
C ASN A 252 15.83 -2.79 -4.55
N GLU A 253 15.02 -3.75 -4.09
CA GLU A 253 15.47 -5.13 -3.93
C GLU A 253 15.72 -5.82 -5.27
N LEU A 254 14.89 -5.58 -6.29
CA LEU A 254 15.03 -6.24 -7.59
C LEU A 254 16.07 -5.58 -8.50
N LEU A 255 16.23 -4.25 -8.47
CA LEU A 255 17.06 -3.54 -9.45
C LEU A 255 18.24 -2.82 -8.82
N VAL A 256 18.06 -2.05 -7.75
CA VAL A 256 19.14 -1.22 -7.18
C VAL A 256 20.24 -2.10 -6.60
N VAL A 257 19.87 -3.10 -5.79
CA VAL A 257 20.82 -4.01 -5.14
C VAL A 257 21.68 -4.78 -6.15
N TYR A 258 21.08 -5.21 -7.27
CA TYR A 258 21.72 -6.06 -8.28
C TYR A 258 22.11 -5.34 -9.57
N ALA A 259 22.05 -4.00 -9.60
CA ALA A 259 22.21 -3.21 -10.83
C ALA A 259 23.47 -3.57 -11.63
N ASN A 260 24.64 -3.54 -10.99
CA ASN A 260 25.91 -3.86 -11.66
C ASN A 260 25.95 -5.32 -12.11
N GLN A 261 25.61 -6.26 -11.22
CA GLN A 261 25.64 -7.69 -11.52
C GLN A 261 24.71 -8.07 -12.68
N LEU A 262 23.52 -7.45 -12.75
CA LEU A 262 22.55 -7.67 -13.81
C LEU A 262 23.03 -7.12 -15.15
N LEU A 263 23.52 -5.87 -15.14
CA LEU A 263 23.91 -5.17 -16.36
C LEU A 263 25.25 -5.66 -16.93
N GLU A 264 26.16 -6.13 -16.09
CA GLU A 264 27.45 -6.69 -16.48
C GLU A 264 27.41 -8.21 -16.73
N LYS A 265 26.25 -8.84 -16.60
CA LYS A 265 26.10 -10.29 -16.70
C LYS A 265 26.68 -10.81 -18.03
N GLU A 266 27.55 -11.82 -17.93
CA GLU A 266 28.22 -12.37 -19.09
C GLU A 266 27.21 -12.90 -20.11
N HIS A 267 27.45 -12.60 -21.40
CA HIS A 267 26.61 -13.00 -22.54
C HIS A 267 25.14 -12.51 -22.58
N SER A 268 24.60 -11.88 -21.53
CA SER A 268 23.21 -11.43 -21.51
C SER A 268 23.00 -10.00 -21.03
N GLY A 269 23.99 -9.39 -20.37
CA GLY A 269 23.94 -8.02 -19.86
C GLY A 269 23.90 -6.94 -20.96
N CYS A 270 23.96 -5.67 -20.56
CA CYS A 270 23.76 -4.51 -21.42
C CYS A 270 24.62 -4.55 -22.70
N ARG A 271 25.91 -4.87 -22.57
CA ARG A 271 26.84 -4.97 -23.70
C ARG A 271 26.47 -6.09 -24.69
N ALA A 272 25.96 -7.22 -24.19
CA ALA A 272 25.50 -8.31 -25.05
C ALA A 272 24.24 -7.92 -25.82
N LEU A 273 23.28 -7.25 -25.15
CA LEU A 273 22.07 -6.76 -25.80
C LEU A 273 22.37 -5.73 -26.90
N LEU A 274 23.34 -4.83 -26.68
CA LEU A 274 23.79 -3.86 -27.69
C LEU A 274 24.49 -4.52 -28.88
N ARG A 275 25.36 -5.49 -28.61
CA ARG A 275 26.06 -6.26 -29.66
C ARG A 275 25.06 -7.00 -30.55
N ASP A 276 24.11 -7.68 -29.92
CA ASP A 276 23.16 -8.59 -30.57
C ASP A 276 21.87 -7.89 -31.05
N ASP A 277 21.83 -6.56 -31.00
CA ASP A 277 20.71 -5.70 -31.46
C ASP A 277 19.35 -6.07 -30.83
N LYS A 278 19.35 -6.41 -29.53
CA LYS A 278 18.16 -6.78 -28.74
C LYS A 278 17.37 -5.55 -28.30
N ARG A 279 16.75 -4.87 -29.27
CA ARG A 279 16.11 -3.55 -29.09
C ARG A 279 15.04 -3.50 -28.01
N GLU A 280 14.13 -4.47 -27.98
CA GLU A 280 13.03 -4.48 -26.99
C GLU A 280 13.56 -4.67 -25.56
N ASP A 281 14.60 -5.49 -25.38
CA ASP A 281 15.22 -5.70 -24.07
C ASP A 281 15.98 -4.46 -23.60
N LEU A 282 16.61 -3.71 -24.52
CA LEU A 282 17.22 -2.40 -24.23
C LEU A 282 16.15 -1.36 -23.86
N SER A 283 15.02 -1.33 -24.56
CA SER A 283 13.88 -0.46 -24.21
C SER A 283 13.31 -0.80 -22.83
N ARG A 284 13.22 -2.09 -22.49
CA ARG A 284 12.79 -2.53 -21.14
C ARG A 284 13.79 -2.11 -20.07
N MET A 285 15.08 -2.30 -20.31
CA MET A 285 16.15 -1.84 -19.43
C MET A 285 16.04 -0.34 -19.16
N TYR A 286 15.84 0.47 -20.20
CA TYR A 286 15.60 1.91 -20.05
C TYR A 286 14.38 2.22 -19.18
N ARG A 287 13.22 1.62 -19.48
CA ARG A 287 11.97 1.86 -18.73
C ARG A 287 12.08 1.50 -17.25
N LEU A 288 12.81 0.44 -16.93
CA LEU A 288 13.04 -0.01 -15.55
C LEU A 288 13.99 0.94 -14.79
N PHE A 289 15.15 1.26 -15.38
CA PHE A 289 16.17 2.09 -14.73
C PHE A 289 15.84 3.59 -14.73
N GLN A 290 14.96 4.07 -15.63
CA GLN A 290 14.49 5.47 -15.64
C GLN A 290 13.77 5.85 -14.34
N LYS A 291 13.11 4.90 -13.69
CA LYS A 291 12.36 5.13 -12.44
C LYS A 291 13.26 5.18 -11.20
N ILE A 292 14.54 4.82 -11.34
CA ILE A 292 15.48 4.74 -10.24
C ILE A 292 16.35 6.00 -10.23
N PRO A 293 16.52 6.68 -9.07
CA PRO A 293 17.45 7.79 -8.95
C PRO A 293 18.85 7.41 -9.42
N LYS A 294 19.39 8.12 -10.42
CA LYS A 294 20.69 7.83 -11.07
C LYS A 294 20.81 6.44 -11.72
N GLY A 295 19.70 5.72 -11.91
CA GLY A 295 19.71 4.39 -12.53
C GLY A 295 20.18 4.42 -13.97
N LEU A 296 19.81 5.47 -14.73
CA LEU A 296 20.22 5.63 -16.12
C LEU A 296 21.70 5.98 -16.29
N ASP A 297 22.35 6.58 -15.29
CA ASP A 297 23.76 6.97 -15.38
C ASP A 297 24.64 5.72 -15.61
N LEU A 298 24.32 4.63 -14.92
CA LEU A 298 25.02 3.36 -15.07
C LEU A 298 24.83 2.76 -16.47
N VAL A 299 23.59 2.74 -16.97
CA VAL A 299 23.26 2.19 -18.29
C VAL A 299 23.89 3.05 -19.40
N ALA A 300 23.85 4.37 -19.27
CA ALA A 300 24.45 5.31 -20.21
C ALA A 300 25.99 5.16 -20.27
N ASN A 301 26.64 4.94 -19.12
CA ASN A 301 28.08 4.68 -19.06
C ASN A 301 28.44 3.35 -19.76
N MET A 302 27.69 2.27 -19.51
CA MET A 302 27.93 1.00 -20.19
C MET A 302 27.69 1.08 -21.71
N PHE A 303 26.68 1.86 -22.12
CA PHE A 303 26.43 2.17 -23.51
C PHE A 303 27.63 2.92 -24.13
N LYS A 304 28.11 3.98 -23.48
CA LYS A 304 29.30 4.74 -23.91
C LYS A 304 30.50 3.80 -24.12
N GLU A 305 30.84 3.02 -23.10
CA GLU A 305 31.98 2.11 -23.13
C GLU A 305 31.90 1.07 -24.25
N HIS A 306 30.71 0.52 -24.50
CA HIS A 306 30.48 -0.42 -25.58
C HIS A 306 30.69 0.22 -26.96
N VAL A 307 30.11 1.40 -27.19
CA VAL A 307 30.26 2.13 -28.46
C VAL A 307 31.72 2.52 -28.69
N THR A 308 32.43 2.98 -27.66
CA THR A 308 33.87 3.28 -27.75
C THR A 308 34.68 2.02 -28.09
N ALA A 309 34.39 0.88 -27.47
CA ALA A 309 35.09 -0.38 -27.75
C ALA A 309 34.90 -0.85 -29.20
N GLU A 310 33.67 -0.81 -29.71
CA GLU A 310 33.38 -1.13 -31.12
C GLU A 310 34.08 -0.18 -32.09
N GLY A 311 34.09 1.13 -31.76
CA GLY A 311 34.84 2.13 -32.51
C GLY A 311 36.34 1.83 -32.57
N LEU A 312 36.96 1.47 -31.44
CA LEU A 312 38.38 1.11 -31.36
C LEU A 312 38.74 -0.13 -32.19
N VAL A 313 37.85 -1.12 -32.25
CA VAL A 313 38.04 -2.30 -33.12
C VAL A 313 38.09 -1.88 -34.59
N LEU A 314 37.20 -1.00 -35.04
CA LEU A 314 37.22 -0.47 -36.41
C LEU A 314 38.50 0.31 -36.72
N VAL A 315 38.97 1.13 -35.78
CA VAL A 315 40.22 1.89 -35.92
C VAL A 315 41.43 0.96 -36.08
N ARG A 316 41.49 -0.12 -35.30
CA ARG A 316 42.57 -1.13 -35.42
C ARG A 316 42.52 -1.82 -36.79
N GLN A 317 41.34 -2.27 -37.23
CA GLN A 317 41.17 -2.88 -38.56
C GLN A 317 41.59 -1.95 -39.71
N ALA A 318 41.45 -0.63 -39.53
CA ALA A 318 41.85 0.35 -40.53
C ALA A 318 43.36 0.61 -40.57
N LYS A 319 44.10 0.36 -39.47
CA LYS A 319 45.58 0.40 -39.49
C LYS A 319 46.15 -0.71 -40.35
N ASP A 320 45.49 -1.86 -40.35
CA ASP A 320 45.97 -3.05 -41.06
C ASP A 320 45.55 -3.06 -42.55
N ALA A 321 44.60 -2.20 -42.94
CA ALA A 321 44.04 -2.15 -44.28
C ALA A 321 44.16 -0.74 -44.90
N SER A 322 44.91 -0.60 -45.99
CA SER A 322 45.19 0.67 -46.71
C SER A 322 43.98 1.31 -47.42
N HIS A 323 42.73 1.08 -46.96
CA HIS A 323 41.50 1.51 -47.64
C HIS A 323 40.62 2.45 -46.80
N SER A 324 40.94 3.75 -46.86
CA SER A 324 40.20 4.84 -46.20
C SER A 324 38.68 4.84 -46.48
N LYS A 325 38.24 4.54 -47.71
CA LYS A 325 36.81 4.54 -48.07
C LYS A 325 35.99 3.46 -47.34
N VAL A 326 36.56 2.28 -47.13
CA VAL A 326 35.90 1.17 -46.42
C VAL A 326 35.77 1.49 -44.93
N PHE A 327 36.79 2.13 -44.35
CA PHE A 327 36.76 2.60 -42.97
C PHE A 327 35.65 3.63 -42.74
N VAL A 328 35.56 4.68 -43.58
CA VAL A 328 34.50 5.70 -43.48
C VAL A 328 33.11 5.07 -43.53
N GLN A 329 32.87 4.14 -44.47
CA GLN A 329 31.58 3.45 -44.57
C GLN A 329 31.24 2.63 -43.32
N LYS A 330 32.22 1.93 -42.73
CA LYS A 330 32.01 1.16 -41.48
C LYS A 330 31.68 2.09 -40.31
N VAL A 331 32.38 3.22 -40.17
CA VAL A 331 32.12 4.22 -39.11
C VAL A 331 30.75 4.86 -39.27
N THR A 332 30.33 5.23 -40.49
CA THR A 332 28.99 5.77 -40.74
C THR A 332 27.89 4.77 -40.37
N LYS A 333 28.10 3.47 -40.68
CA LYS A 333 27.16 2.41 -40.28
C LYS A 333 27.10 2.25 -38.76
N LEU A 334 28.25 2.27 -38.07
CA LEU A 334 28.32 2.19 -36.61
C LEU A 334 27.57 3.35 -35.95
N HIS A 335 27.82 4.57 -36.43
CA HIS A 335 27.14 5.78 -35.98
C HIS A 335 25.63 5.68 -36.18
N GLY A 336 25.18 5.30 -37.39
CA GLY A 336 23.76 5.11 -37.68
C GLY A 336 23.10 4.06 -36.77
N LYS A 337 23.77 2.92 -36.54
CA LYS A 337 23.27 1.86 -35.65
C LYS A 337 23.05 2.39 -34.23
N TYR A 338 24.06 2.96 -33.60
CA TYR A 338 23.94 3.39 -32.20
C TYR A 338 23.13 4.67 -32.02
N MET A 339 23.07 5.56 -33.01
CA MET A 339 22.11 6.67 -33.00
C MET A 339 20.68 6.14 -33.03
N SER A 340 20.39 5.11 -33.84
CA SER A 340 19.05 4.48 -33.83
C SER A 340 18.71 3.82 -32.49
N HIS A 341 19.70 3.30 -31.76
CA HIS A 341 19.46 2.82 -30.39
C HIS A 341 19.09 3.98 -29.44
N VAL A 342 19.76 5.13 -29.54
CA VAL A 342 19.43 6.32 -28.73
C VAL A 342 18.00 6.81 -29.01
N THR A 343 17.61 6.87 -30.28
CA THR A 343 16.26 7.30 -30.65
C THR A 343 15.20 6.27 -30.27
N ASP A 344 15.41 5.01 -30.63
CA ASP A 344 14.35 4.00 -30.63
C ASP A 344 14.25 3.26 -29.29
N CYS A 345 15.38 2.98 -28.63
CA CYS A 345 15.42 2.24 -27.37
C CYS A 345 15.47 3.15 -26.15
N PHE A 346 16.17 4.28 -26.24
CA PHE A 346 16.41 5.18 -25.11
C PHE A 346 15.59 6.47 -25.19
N SER A 347 14.56 6.52 -26.05
CA SER A 347 13.61 7.64 -26.16
C SER A 347 14.26 9.01 -26.34
N ASN A 348 15.37 9.07 -27.06
CA ASN A 348 16.16 10.29 -27.29
C ASN A 348 16.58 11.00 -25.98
N ASN A 349 16.84 10.23 -24.93
CA ASN A 349 17.24 10.75 -23.62
C ASN A 349 18.60 11.46 -23.68
N SER A 350 18.71 12.61 -23.03
CA SER A 350 19.89 13.48 -23.09
C SER A 350 21.17 12.83 -22.53
N LEU A 351 21.05 11.92 -21.54
CA LEU A 351 22.20 11.18 -21.03
C LEU A 351 22.79 10.25 -22.10
N PHE A 352 21.95 9.59 -22.87
CA PHE A 352 22.36 8.68 -23.93
C PHE A 352 22.87 9.42 -25.17
N LEU A 353 22.29 10.58 -25.50
CA LEU A 353 22.83 11.47 -26.54
C LEU A 353 24.25 11.94 -26.18
N LYS A 354 24.44 12.43 -24.95
CA LYS A 354 25.75 12.85 -24.47
C LYS A 354 26.75 11.68 -24.44
N ALA A 355 26.34 10.52 -23.91
CA ALA A 355 27.16 9.32 -23.89
C ALA A 355 27.58 8.86 -25.30
N PHE A 356 26.67 8.95 -26.27
CA PHE A 356 26.94 8.66 -27.68
C PHE A 356 27.96 9.65 -28.29
N GLU A 357 27.74 10.95 -28.11
CA GLU A 357 28.65 11.99 -28.62
C GLU A 357 30.07 11.82 -28.05
N GLU A 358 30.19 11.64 -26.73
CA GLU A 358 31.47 11.40 -26.07
C GLU A 358 32.14 10.11 -26.57
N ALA A 359 31.38 9.02 -26.74
CA ALA A 359 31.93 7.75 -27.23
C ALA A 359 32.58 7.89 -28.62
N PHE A 360 31.97 8.67 -29.52
CA PHE A 360 32.50 8.93 -30.85
C PHE A 360 33.68 9.91 -30.85
N VAL A 361 33.68 10.92 -29.97
CA VAL A 361 34.85 11.80 -29.80
C VAL A 361 36.03 10.98 -29.30
N ASP A 362 35.86 10.19 -28.23
CA ASP A 362 36.92 9.36 -27.66
C ASP A 362 37.46 8.34 -28.68
N GLY A 363 36.56 7.70 -29.44
CA GLY A 363 36.91 6.78 -30.52
C GLY A 363 37.65 7.45 -31.68
N CYS A 364 37.18 8.60 -32.17
CA CYS A 364 37.77 9.32 -33.30
C CYS A 364 39.09 10.02 -32.95
N SER A 365 39.22 10.60 -31.75
CA SER A 365 40.48 11.21 -31.28
C SER A 365 41.58 10.16 -31.16
N SER A 366 41.23 8.95 -30.71
CA SER A 366 42.17 7.82 -30.73
C SER A 366 42.56 7.39 -32.15
N ALA A 367 41.65 7.54 -33.13
CA ALA A 367 41.89 7.29 -34.55
C ALA A 367 42.82 8.34 -35.18
N GLN A 368 42.65 9.62 -34.83
CA GLN A 368 43.51 10.71 -35.28
C GLN A 368 44.94 10.57 -34.73
N LEU A 369 45.10 10.29 -33.44
CA LEU A 369 46.40 9.99 -32.81
C LEU A 369 47.07 8.74 -33.40
N SER A 370 46.27 7.80 -33.87
CA SER A 370 46.69 6.55 -34.49
C SER A 370 47.16 6.69 -35.93
N LEU A 371 46.47 7.53 -36.71
CA LEU A 371 46.79 7.80 -38.11
C LEU A 371 47.94 8.81 -38.25
N ALA A 372 48.12 9.72 -37.28
CA ALA A 372 49.24 10.67 -37.27
C ALA A 372 50.61 10.04 -36.91
N LYS A 373 50.64 8.76 -36.54
CA LYS A 373 51.86 7.97 -36.25
C LYS A 373 52.27 7.02 -37.38
N LEU A 374 51.51 7.00 -38.47
CA LEU A 374 51.86 6.37 -39.76
C LEU A 374 52.39 7.48 -40.69
#